data_AF-I4BZW0-F1
#
_entry.id   AF-I4BZW0-F1
#
_cell.length_a   1.000
_cell.length_b   1.000
_cell.length_c   1.000
_cell.angle_alpha   90.00
_cell.angle_beta   90.00
_cell.angle_gamma   90.00
#
_symmetry.space_group_name_H-M   'P 1'
#
loop_
_entity.id
_entity.type
_entity.pdbx_description
1 polymer ?
#
loop_
_entity_poly.entity_id
_entity_poly.type
_entity_poly.pdbx_seq_one_letter_code
_entity_poly.pdbx_strand_id
1 'polypeptide(L)'
;MRQLIFLITAIILLCASVSGAQDTPRDKPILIVPQINMFPNSEIKSDEILLGLFPSNVGPLILPAKITVTYGIDHQRNKIVRAEVGFPEQPLFLIKGLPDLKTGPVRTAFLGDRFIYPGESVLFMTPWESTDNARESHPFVRVFGNVIKAGPKTFVCNYKAEFTDGEKTQVLDYYKTRNRPDIQDPAPRAVLDLTEHGIKYDLTKHMELPTLLWAGDIDSDDKLDLFMWWPCPGRSAGVYTLYLSSLAQEGNLFGKLQVGVHTYYDCPPEESRQ
;
A
#
# COMPACT_ATOMS: atom_id res chain seq x y z
N MET A 1 -24.48 -6.66 60.46
CA MET A 1 -24.01 -7.96 59.90
C MET A 1 -24.67 -8.29 58.56
N ARG A 2 -26.01 -8.26 58.41
CA ARG A 2 -26.70 -8.52 57.12
C ARG A 2 -26.27 -7.61 55.95
N GLN A 3 -26.06 -6.30 56.17
CA GLN A 3 -25.65 -5.38 55.11
C GLN A 3 -24.22 -5.62 54.59
N LEU A 4 -23.31 -6.12 55.42
CA LEU A 4 -21.93 -6.41 55.02
C LEU A 4 -21.85 -7.63 54.10
N ILE A 5 -22.73 -8.62 54.33
CA ILE A 5 -22.81 -9.83 53.49
C ILE A 5 -23.26 -9.47 52.08
N PHE A 6 -24.30 -8.62 51.92
CA PHE A 6 -24.77 -8.20 50.59
C PHE A 6 -23.72 -7.43 49.79
N LEU A 7 -22.92 -6.57 50.44
CA LEU A 7 -21.87 -5.81 49.77
C LEU A 7 -20.75 -6.73 49.25
N ILE A 8 -20.34 -7.72 50.05
CA ILE A 8 -19.31 -8.69 49.67
C ILE A 8 -19.81 -9.59 48.54
N THR A 9 -21.07 -10.04 48.57
CA THR A 9 -21.65 -10.84 47.48
C THR A 9 -21.77 -10.03 46.17
N ALA A 10 -22.11 -8.75 46.23
CA ALA A 10 -22.16 -7.87 45.06
C ALA A 10 -20.77 -7.65 44.43
N ILE A 11 -19.73 -7.46 45.24
CA ILE A 11 -18.35 -7.31 44.75
C ILE A 11 -17.83 -8.61 44.12
N ILE A 12 -18.13 -9.77 44.72
CA ILE A 12 -17.75 -11.08 44.15
C ILE A 12 -18.50 -11.35 42.83
N LEU A 13 -19.77 -10.97 42.72
CA LEU A 13 -20.50 -11.06 41.44
C LEU A 13 -19.94 -10.10 40.38
N LEU A 14 -19.51 -8.90 40.76
CA LEU A 14 -18.92 -7.92 39.84
C LEU A 14 -17.54 -8.35 39.34
N CYS A 15 -16.77 -9.08 40.15
CA CYS A 15 -15.48 -9.64 39.75
C CYS A 15 -15.61 -10.89 38.86
N ALA A 16 -16.70 -11.66 38.98
CA ALA A 16 -16.93 -12.87 38.18
C ALA A 16 -17.44 -12.57 36.75
N SER A 17 -17.89 -11.35 36.46
CA SER A 17 -18.33 -10.94 35.12
C SER A 17 -17.21 -10.45 34.20
N VAL A 18 -15.95 -10.44 34.65
CA VAL A 18 -14.79 -10.32 33.75
C VAL A 18 -14.56 -11.69 33.12
N SER A 19 -15.55 -12.14 32.34
CA SER A 19 -15.36 -13.23 31.40
C SER A 19 -14.27 -12.75 30.45
N GLY A 20 -13.07 -13.31 30.60
CA GLY A 20 -11.97 -13.05 29.69
C GLY A 20 -12.48 -13.32 28.29
N ALA A 21 -12.72 -12.25 27.53
CA ALA A 21 -12.78 -12.35 26.09
C ALA A 21 -11.45 -12.98 25.72
N GLN A 22 -11.47 -14.29 25.44
CA GLN A 22 -10.33 -14.94 24.82
C GLN A 22 -10.13 -14.14 23.54
N ASP A 23 -9.03 -13.40 23.48
CA ASP A 23 -8.55 -12.77 22.26
C ASP A 23 -8.38 -13.90 21.25
N THR A 24 -9.46 -14.23 20.54
CA THR A 24 -9.38 -15.05 19.35
C THR A 24 -8.36 -14.35 18.48
N PRO A 25 -7.26 -15.03 18.09
CA PRO A 25 -6.22 -14.41 17.30
C PRO A 25 -6.87 -13.66 16.14
N ARG A 26 -6.79 -12.33 16.14
CA ARG A 26 -7.32 -11.56 15.03
C ARG A 26 -6.51 -11.96 13.81
N ASP A 27 -7.20 -12.45 12.78
CA ASP A 27 -6.56 -12.73 11.51
C ASP A 27 -5.78 -11.48 11.08
N LYS A 28 -4.51 -11.67 10.75
CA LYS A 28 -3.68 -10.58 10.25
C LYS A 28 -4.34 -10.04 8.98
N PRO A 29 -4.52 -8.72 8.84
CA PRO A 29 -5.06 -8.18 7.61
C PRO A 29 -4.19 -8.59 6.42
N ILE A 30 -4.83 -8.88 5.29
CA ILE A 30 -4.17 -9.24 4.04
C ILE A 30 -4.71 -8.33 2.95
N LEU A 31 -3.81 -7.68 2.23
CA LEU A 31 -4.13 -6.91 1.04
C LEU A 31 -3.94 -7.80 -0.20
N ILE A 32 -4.78 -7.60 -1.20
CA ILE A 32 -4.79 -8.36 -2.43
C ILE A 32 -4.98 -7.37 -3.57
N VAL A 33 -4.14 -7.43 -4.59
CA VAL A 33 -4.30 -6.62 -5.79
C VAL A 33 -4.67 -7.58 -6.92
N PRO A 34 -5.91 -7.50 -7.45
CA PRO A 34 -6.33 -8.33 -8.57
C PRO A 34 -5.34 -8.22 -9.73
N GLN A 35 -5.21 -9.27 -10.54
CA GLN A 35 -4.35 -9.35 -11.73
C GLN A 35 -2.83 -9.38 -11.48
N ILE A 36 -2.39 -8.95 -10.30
CA ILE A 36 -0.97 -8.67 -10.01
C ILE A 36 -0.35 -9.75 -9.13
N ASN A 37 -1.16 -10.39 -8.30
CA ASN A 37 -0.65 -11.22 -7.22
C ASN A 37 -0.31 -12.64 -7.63
N MET A 38 0.85 -13.08 -7.14
CA MET A 38 1.26 -14.47 -6.98
C MET A 38 1.34 -14.72 -5.46
N PHE A 39 0.36 -15.38 -4.87
CA PHE A 39 0.37 -15.64 -3.42
C PHE A 39 1.23 -16.86 -3.07
N PRO A 40 2.19 -16.72 -2.15
CA PRO A 40 2.84 -17.88 -1.55
C PRO A 40 1.86 -18.56 -0.57
N ASN A 41 0.99 -19.41 -1.11
CA ASN A 41 0.12 -20.38 -0.42
C ASN A 41 -1.13 -19.86 0.35
N SER A 42 -2.22 -20.62 0.18
CA SER A 42 -3.42 -20.91 1.02
C SER A 42 -4.21 -19.84 1.78
N GLU A 43 -3.77 -18.59 1.89
CA GLU A 43 -4.46 -17.61 2.75
C GLU A 43 -5.83 -17.17 2.22
N ILE A 44 -6.08 -17.37 0.92
CA ILE A 44 -7.34 -17.07 0.25
C ILE A 44 -7.92 -18.31 -0.40
N LYS A 45 -9.24 -18.47 -0.34
CA LYS A 45 -9.96 -19.60 -0.95
C LYS A 45 -10.90 -19.11 -2.03
N SER A 46 -11.10 -19.93 -3.07
CA SER A 46 -12.18 -19.68 -4.02
C SER A 46 -13.52 -19.62 -3.28
N ASP A 47 -14.42 -18.80 -3.79
CA ASP A 47 -15.74 -18.50 -3.22
C ASP A 47 -15.74 -17.72 -1.90
N GLU A 48 -14.57 -17.34 -1.39
CA GLU A 48 -14.46 -16.41 -0.26
C GLU A 48 -14.99 -15.02 -0.66
N ILE A 49 -15.64 -14.34 0.28
CA ILE A 49 -16.14 -12.98 0.09
C ILE A 49 -15.20 -12.03 0.83
N LEU A 50 -14.54 -11.16 0.08
CA LEU A 50 -13.64 -10.13 0.60
C LEU A 50 -14.23 -8.74 0.36
N LEU A 51 -13.71 -7.72 1.03
CA LEU A 51 -14.10 -6.34 0.77
C LEU A 51 -13.12 -5.71 -0.22
N GLY A 52 -13.63 -5.11 -1.30
CA GLY A 52 -12.83 -4.48 -2.34
C GLY A 52 -13.15 -3.00 -2.49
N LEU A 53 -12.13 -2.19 -2.83
CA LEU A 53 -12.32 -0.80 -3.24
C LEU A 53 -12.54 -0.74 -4.74
N PHE A 54 -13.78 -0.46 -5.15
CA PHE A 54 -14.19 -0.37 -6.55
C PHE A 54 -14.27 1.09 -6.99
N PRO A 55 -13.67 1.47 -8.13
CA PRO A 55 -13.99 2.74 -8.77
C PRO A 55 -15.44 2.69 -9.27
N SER A 56 -16.20 3.77 -9.10
CA SER A 56 -17.55 3.90 -9.67
C SER A 56 -17.81 5.31 -10.19
N ASN A 57 -18.88 5.49 -10.95
CA ASN A 57 -19.31 6.78 -11.46
C ASN A 57 -19.76 7.78 -10.37
N VAL A 58 -20.08 7.31 -9.17
CA VAL A 58 -20.42 8.14 -8.00
C VAL A 58 -19.26 8.27 -7.00
N GLY A 59 -18.07 7.81 -7.39
CA GLY A 59 -16.87 7.77 -6.54
C GLY A 59 -16.56 6.36 -6.01
N PRO A 60 -15.42 6.16 -5.33
CA PRO A 60 -15.02 4.84 -4.86
C PRO A 60 -15.97 4.26 -3.81
N LEU A 61 -16.20 2.95 -3.91
CA LEU A 61 -17.07 2.19 -3.01
C LEU A 61 -16.33 0.98 -2.44
N ILE A 62 -16.53 0.68 -1.16
CA ILE A 62 -16.24 -0.66 -0.61
C ILE A 62 -17.43 -1.57 -0.87
N LEU A 63 -17.19 -2.64 -1.62
CA LEU A 63 -18.21 -3.65 -1.94
C LEU A 63 -17.70 -5.06 -1.61
N PRO A 64 -18.60 -5.99 -1.24
CA PRO A 64 -18.25 -7.39 -1.11
C PRO A 64 -17.96 -7.98 -2.49
N ALA A 65 -16.83 -8.68 -2.60
CA ALA A 65 -16.32 -9.29 -3.80
C ALA A 65 -16.11 -10.79 -3.57
N LYS A 66 -16.85 -11.61 -4.30
CA LYS A 66 -16.61 -13.04 -4.34
C LYS A 66 -15.38 -13.32 -5.20
N ILE A 67 -14.36 -13.96 -4.63
CA ILE A 67 -13.11 -14.26 -5.34
C ILE A 67 -13.15 -15.66 -5.95
N THR A 68 -12.56 -15.78 -7.14
CA THR A 68 -12.22 -17.06 -7.76
C THR A 68 -10.71 -17.19 -7.75
N VAL A 69 -10.21 -18.27 -7.15
CA VAL A 69 -8.76 -18.53 -7.09
C VAL A 69 -8.38 -19.49 -8.20
N THR A 70 -7.55 -19.04 -9.13
CA THR A 70 -7.00 -19.86 -10.22
C THR A 70 -5.53 -20.18 -9.96
N TYR A 71 -5.12 -21.39 -10.38
CA TYR A 71 -3.75 -21.87 -10.23
C TYR A 71 -3.10 -21.97 -11.60
N GLY A 72 -1.89 -21.44 -11.71
CA GLY A 72 -1.08 -21.54 -12.91
C GLY A 72 0.35 -21.95 -12.60
N ILE A 73 1.17 -21.98 -13.66
CA ILE A 73 2.60 -22.19 -13.58
C ILE A 73 3.25 -21.07 -14.40
N ASP A 74 4.24 -20.36 -13.82
CA ASP A 74 4.98 -19.33 -14.55
C ASP A 74 6.04 -19.93 -15.51
N HIS A 75 6.75 -19.08 -16.25
CA HIS A 75 7.81 -19.50 -17.17
C HIS A 75 8.99 -20.24 -16.49
N GLN A 76 9.18 -20.03 -15.18
CA GLN A 76 10.20 -20.68 -14.37
C GLN A 76 9.69 -21.96 -13.69
N ARG A 77 8.46 -22.37 -14.00
CA ARG A 77 7.76 -23.51 -13.40
C ARG A 77 7.38 -23.33 -11.92
N ASN A 78 7.34 -22.11 -11.42
CA ASN A 78 6.79 -21.84 -10.10
C ASN A 78 5.26 -21.83 -10.16
N LYS A 79 4.62 -22.38 -9.13
CA LYS A 79 3.16 -22.32 -8.98
C LYS A 79 2.74 -20.87 -8.71
N ILE A 80 1.81 -20.36 -9.53
CA ILE A 80 1.20 -19.05 -9.33
C ILE A 80 -0.24 -19.21 -8.88
N VAL A 81 -0.68 -18.30 -8.02
CA VAL A 81 -2.05 -18.24 -7.52
C VAL A 81 -2.59 -16.87 -7.90
N ARG A 82 -3.62 -16.83 -8.75
CA ARG A 82 -4.29 -15.59 -9.15
C ARG A 82 -5.66 -15.51 -8.48
N ALA A 83 -5.99 -14.33 -7.98
CA ALA A 83 -7.33 -14.03 -7.50
C ALA A 83 -8.05 -13.20 -8.55
N GLU A 84 -9.19 -13.70 -8.98
CA GLU A 84 -10.09 -13.04 -9.93
C GLU A 84 -11.38 -12.65 -9.21
N VAL A 85 -11.97 -11.55 -9.64
CA VAL A 85 -13.23 -11.05 -9.09
C VAL A 85 -14.27 -11.09 -10.21
N GLY A 86 -15.42 -11.72 -9.95
CA GLY A 86 -16.48 -11.92 -10.94
C GLY A 86 -17.29 -10.67 -11.30
N PHE A 87 -16.76 -9.47 -11.06
CA PHE A 87 -17.40 -8.20 -11.39
C PHE A 87 -16.88 -7.67 -12.73
N PRO A 88 -17.72 -6.98 -13.53
CA PRO A 88 -17.26 -6.28 -14.73
C PRO A 88 -16.22 -5.21 -14.40
N GLU A 89 -16.42 -4.51 -13.29
CA GLU A 89 -15.48 -3.54 -12.74
C GLU A 89 -14.48 -4.27 -11.84
N GLN A 90 -13.19 -4.00 -12.05
CA GLN A 90 -12.12 -4.59 -11.26
C GLN A 90 -11.83 -3.69 -10.06
N PRO A 91 -11.74 -4.24 -8.83
CA PRO A 91 -11.38 -3.46 -7.67
C PRO A 91 -9.90 -3.05 -7.75
N LEU A 92 -9.57 -1.88 -7.21
CA LEU A 92 -8.19 -1.40 -7.04
C LEU A 92 -7.40 -2.38 -6.16
N PHE A 93 -8.04 -2.86 -5.10
CA PHE A 93 -7.54 -3.92 -4.23
C PHE A 93 -8.69 -4.57 -3.45
N LEU A 94 -8.42 -5.72 -2.85
CA LEU A 94 -9.25 -6.43 -1.88
C LEU A 94 -8.52 -6.50 -0.53
N ILE A 95 -9.28 -6.48 0.56
CA ILE A 95 -8.79 -6.62 1.92
C ILE A 95 -9.51 -7.79 2.60
N LYS A 96 -8.74 -8.61 3.30
CA LYS A 96 -9.20 -9.63 4.24
C LYS A 96 -8.75 -9.25 5.65
N GLY A 97 -9.56 -9.54 6.66
CA GLY A 97 -9.16 -9.45 8.07
C GLY A 97 -9.06 -8.03 8.65
N LEU A 98 -9.70 -7.03 8.02
CA LEU A 98 -9.81 -5.68 8.59
C LEU A 98 -11.22 -5.50 9.20
N PRO A 99 -11.38 -5.63 10.53
CA PRO A 99 -12.70 -5.78 11.17
C PRO A 99 -13.57 -4.52 11.10
N ASP A 100 -12.95 -3.34 11.04
CA ASP A 100 -13.65 -2.05 11.05
C ASP A 100 -14.05 -1.58 9.65
N LEU A 101 -13.62 -2.30 8.60
CA LEU A 101 -13.93 -1.97 7.21
C LEU A 101 -15.41 -2.27 6.90
N LYS A 102 -16.12 -1.26 6.40
CA LYS A 102 -17.56 -1.34 6.09
C LYS A 102 -17.81 -1.17 4.61
N THR A 103 -18.90 -1.75 4.12
CA THR A 103 -19.37 -1.51 2.75
C THR A 103 -19.99 -0.12 2.64
N GLY A 104 -19.90 0.46 1.44
CA GLY A 104 -20.48 1.78 1.15
C GLY A 104 -19.50 2.74 0.49
N PRO A 105 -19.89 4.02 0.33
CA PRO A 105 -19.04 5.03 -0.27
C PRO A 105 -17.82 5.35 0.59
N VAL A 106 -16.69 5.56 -0.08
CA VAL A 106 -15.41 5.90 0.52
C VAL A 106 -15.08 7.34 0.24
N ARG A 107 -14.77 8.10 1.28
CA ARG A 107 -14.32 9.48 1.10
C ARG A 107 -12.95 9.44 0.43
N THR A 108 -12.86 10.06 -0.73
CA THR A 108 -11.66 9.98 -1.58
C THR A 108 -11.15 11.38 -1.86
N ALA A 109 -9.90 11.64 -1.48
CA ALA A 109 -9.18 12.87 -1.79
C ALA A 109 -8.47 12.76 -3.15
N PHE A 110 -8.05 11.57 -3.54
CA PHE A 110 -7.38 11.31 -4.82
C PHE A 110 -7.65 9.89 -5.32
N LEU A 111 -7.88 9.77 -6.63
CA LEU A 111 -7.95 8.49 -7.35
C LEU A 111 -7.35 8.67 -8.74
N GLY A 112 -6.40 7.81 -9.10
CA GLY A 112 -5.78 7.78 -10.43
C GLY A 112 -4.30 7.43 -10.36
N ASP A 113 -3.61 7.46 -11.49
CA ASP A 113 -2.20 7.10 -11.57
C ASP A 113 -1.33 8.36 -11.61
N ARG A 114 -0.91 8.85 -10.43
CA ARG A 114 0.00 10.00 -10.34
C ARG A 114 1.39 9.56 -9.93
N PHE A 115 2.33 9.72 -10.86
CA PHE A 115 3.76 9.69 -10.53
C PHE A 115 4.09 10.86 -9.62
N ILE A 116 4.86 10.59 -8.57
CA ILE A 116 5.38 11.64 -7.70
C ILE A 116 6.88 11.80 -7.97
N TYR A 117 7.26 12.96 -8.48
CA TYR A 117 8.65 13.27 -8.78
C TYR A 117 9.42 13.72 -7.54
N PRO A 118 10.75 13.51 -7.47
CA PRO A 118 11.58 14.06 -6.40
C PRO A 118 11.44 15.58 -6.28
N GLY A 119 11.23 16.06 -5.06
CA GLY A 119 10.98 17.47 -4.75
C GLY A 119 9.53 17.91 -4.95
N GLU A 120 8.67 17.06 -5.52
CA GLU A 120 7.25 17.33 -5.64
C GLU A 120 6.55 17.14 -4.28
N SER A 121 5.57 18.01 -4.02
CA SER A 121 4.61 17.84 -2.93
C SER A 121 3.21 17.70 -3.50
N VAL A 122 2.51 16.64 -3.12
CA VAL A 122 1.10 16.41 -3.43
C VAL A 122 0.29 16.82 -2.21
N LEU A 123 -0.47 17.90 -2.34
CA LEU A 123 -1.39 18.36 -1.31
C LEU A 123 -2.73 17.62 -1.46
N PHE A 124 -3.25 17.08 -0.37
CA PHE A 124 -4.59 16.50 -0.35
C PHE A 124 -5.52 17.54 0.25
N MET A 125 -6.39 18.11 -0.58
CA MET A 125 -7.51 18.88 -0.05
C MET A 125 -8.52 17.86 0.46
N THR A 126 -8.56 17.72 1.76
CA THR A 126 -9.56 16.89 2.39
C THR A 126 -10.85 17.71 2.45
N PRO A 127 -11.99 17.17 1.97
CA PRO A 127 -13.22 17.96 1.83
C PRO A 127 -13.85 18.40 3.17
N TRP A 128 -13.23 18.09 4.32
CA TRP A 128 -13.80 18.26 5.65
C TRP A 128 -13.34 19.51 6.41
N GLU A 129 -12.35 20.26 5.93
CA GLU A 129 -11.92 21.51 6.58
C GLU A 129 -12.66 22.72 6.00
N SER A 130 -13.95 22.85 6.30
CA SER A 130 -14.73 24.07 6.07
C SER A 130 -14.92 24.87 7.37
N THR A 131 -13.82 25.23 8.04
CA THR A 131 -13.88 26.28 9.06
C THR A 131 -12.74 27.26 8.84
N ASP A 132 -13.03 28.55 9.02
CA ASP A 132 -12.26 29.73 8.56
C ASP A 132 -10.79 29.85 9.02
N ASN A 133 -10.23 28.81 9.67
CA ASN A 133 -8.84 28.75 10.13
C ASN A 133 -7.97 27.66 9.44
N ALA A 134 -8.47 27.00 8.39
CA ALA A 134 -7.85 25.84 7.73
C ALA A 134 -6.52 26.11 6.96
N ARG A 135 -5.79 27.20 7.23
CA ARG A 135 -4.59 27.57 6.47
C ARG A 135 -3.30 26.89 6.90
N GLU A 136 -3.25 26.16 8.02
CA GLU A 136 -1.95 25.80 8.61
C GLU A 136 -1.59 24.30 8.66
N SER A 137 -2.45 23.37 8.25
CA SER A 137 -2.12 21.94 8.46
C SER A 137 -2.88 20.95 7.56
N HIS A 138 -3.00 21.20 6.26
CA HIS A 138 -3.51 20.17 5.35
C HIS A 138 -2.51 19.01 5.20
N PRO A 139 -2.99 17.75 5.17
CA PRO A 139 -2.10 16.63 4.96
C PRO A 139 -1.46 16.69 3.56
N PHE A 140 -0.15 16.49 3.51
CA PHE A 140 0.58 16.42 2.25
C PHE A 140 1.58 15.27 2.22
N VAL A 141 1.89 14.87 0.99
CA VAL A 141 2.92 13.88 0.69
C VAL A 141 4.01 14.59 -0.07
N ARG A 142 5.21 14.61 0.49
CA ARG A 142 6.40 15.13 -0.16
C ARG A 142 7.35 13.99 -0.46
N VAL A 143 7.75 13.86 -1.71
CA VAL A 143 8.72 12.83 -2.10
C VAL A 143 10.08 13.48 -2.26
N PHE A 144 11.06 12.91 -1.60
CA PHE A 144 12.46 13.26 -1.72
C PHE A 144 13.20 12.15 -2.48
N GLY A 145 14.21 12.56 -3.24
CA GLY A 145 15.12 11.65 -3.93
C GLY A 145 16.39 12.40 -4.28
N ASN A 146 17.52 11.72 -4.25
CA ASN A 146 18.79 12.27 -4.69
C ASN A 146 18.90 12.11 -6.19
N VAL A 147 19.08 13.23 -6.89
CA VAL A 147 19.37 13.24 -8.32
C VAL A 147 20.87 13.13 -8.51
N ILE A 148 21.35 12.00 -9.03
CA ILE A 148 22.76 11.77 -9.37
C ILE A 148 22.94 11.97 -10.86
N LYS A 149 23.90 12.81 -11.26
CA LYS A 149 24.34 12.89 -12.66
C LYS A 149 25.59 12.05 -12.85
N ALA A 150 25.60 11.11 -13.80
CA ALA A 150 26.80 10.40 -14.22
C ALA A 150 26.95 10.49 -15.74
N GLY A 151 27.78 11.44 -16.19
CA GLY A 151 27.90 11.78 -17.60
C GLY A 151 26.59 12.38 -18.16
N PRO A 152 26.06 11.90 -19.29
CA PRO A 152 24.79 12.38 -19.85
C PRO A 152 23.56 11.84 -19.11
N LYS A 153 23.74 10.95 -18.13
CA LYS A 153 22.66 10.25 -17.47
C LYS A 153 22.27 10.94 -16.16
N THR A 154 20.97 10.97 -15.89
CA THR A 154 20.41 11.43 -14.61
C THR A 154 19.68 10.27 -13.95
N PHE A 155 20.05 10.00 -12.69
CA PHE A 155 19.48 8.94 -11.86
C PHE A 155 18.77 9.56 -10.69
N VAL A 156 17.74 8.89 -10.18
CA VAL A 156 17.19 9.21 -8.87
C VAL A 156 17.36 8.01 -7.95
N CYS A 157 17.96 8.22 -6.79
CA CYS A 157 18.12 7.21 -5.76
C CYS A 157 17.67 7.71 -4.38
N ASN A 158 17.58 6.82 -3.40
CA ASN A 158 17.18 7.15 -2.02
C ASN A 158 15.81 7.82 -1.94
N TYR A 159 14.82 7.26 -2.64
CA TYR A 159 13.44 7.73 -2.55
C TYR A 159 12.94 7.63 -1.11
N LYS A 160 12.39 8.74 -0.62
CA LYS A 160 11.69 8.84 0.66
C LYS A 160 10.39 9.57 0.42
N ALA A 161 9.31 9.12 1.02
CA ALA A 161 8.08 9.89 1.05
C ALA A 161 7.86 10.36 2.49
N GLU A 162 7.79 11.66 2.68
CA GLU A 162 7.44 12.30 3.93
C GLU A 162 5.96 12.61 3.89
N PHE A 163 5.26 12.17 4.92
CA PHE A 163 3.86 12.42 5.13
C PHE A 163 3.74 13.30 6.36
N THR A 164 2.84 14.26 6.29
CA THR A 164 2.47 15.03 7.46
C THR A 164 0.97 15.28 7.48
N ASP A 165 0.40 15.32 8.69
CA ASP A 165 -0.95 15.80 8.96
C ASP A 165 -0.94 17.24 9.52
N GLY A 166 0.22 17.91 9.44
CA GLY A 166 0.47 19.23 9.99
C GLY A 166 1.02 19.24 11.42
N GLU A 167 0.71 18.24 12.25
CA GLU A 167 1.26 18.13 13.61
C GLU A 167 2.40 17.12 13.69
N LYS A 168 2.29 16.04 12.93
CA LYS A 168 3.22 14.91 12.90
C LYS A 168 3.79 14.74 11.51
N THR A 169 4.99 14.20 11.47
CA THR A 169 5.67 13.86 10.23
C THR A 169 6.15 12.42 10.30
N GLN A 170 5.81 11.61 9.31
CA GLN A 170 6.33 10.26 9.15
C GLN A 170 7.08 10.14 7.84
N VAL A 171 8.34 9.70 7.92
CA VAL A 171 9.15 9.41 6.74
C VAL A 171 9.04 7.92 6.41
N LEU A 172 8.48 7.62 5.24
CA LEU A 172 8.46 6.29 4.66
C LEU A 172 9.71 6.14 3.79
N ASP A 173 10.74 5.54 4.38
CA ASP A 173 11.93 5.14 3.63
C ASP A 173 11.55 4.00 2.67
N TYR A 174 11.71 4.25 1.37
CA TYR A 174 11.45 3.24 0.34
C TYR A 174 12.65 2.29 0.17
N TYR A 175 13.86 2.85 0.24
CA TYR A 175 15.09 2.09 0.08
C TYR A 175 16.20 2.66 0.95
N LYS A 176 16.62 1.91 1.97
CA LYS A 176 17.96 2.03 2.52
C LYS A 176 18.81 1.06 1.72
N THR A 177 19.63 1.54 0.79
CA THR A 177 20.70 0.70 0.23
C THR A 177 21.37 0.04 1.43
N ARG A 178 21.31 -1.30 1.53
CA ARG A 178 22.20 -1.97 2.48
C ARG A 178 23.59 -1.58 1.99
N ASN A 179 24.24 -0.67 2.71
CA ASN A 179 25.69 -0.52 2.63
C ASN A 179 26.21 -1.92 2.90
N ARG A 180 26.56 -2.64 1.83
CA ARG A 180 27.36 -3.84 1.89
C ARG A 180 28.79 -3.34 1.98
N PRO A 181 29.39 -3.28 3.18
CA PRO A 181 30.73 -2.74 3.34
C PRO A 181 31.79 -3.56 2.58
N ASP A 182 31.44 -4.77 2.16
CA ASP A 182 32.24 -5.70 1.36
C ASP A 182 32.26 -5.39 -0.14
N ILE A 183 31.39 -4.50 -0.62
CA ILE A 183 31.36 -4.10 -2.03
C ILE A 183 31.95 -2.69 -2.15
N GLN A 184 33.24 -2.60 -2.48
CA GLN A 184 33.91 -1.35 -2.91
C GLN A 184 33.45 -0.92 -4.33
N ASP A 185 32.15 -0.95 -4.57
CA ASP A 185 31.53 -0.49 -5.81
C ASP A 185 30.74 0.79 -5.47
N PRO A 186 31.23 1.98 -5.85
CA PRO A 186 30.64 3.25 -5.44
C PRO A 186 29.33 3.58 -6.14
N ALA A 187 28.84 2.73 -7.06
CA ALA A 187 27.62 3.01 -7.81
C ALA A 187 26.40 2.26 -7.24
N PRO A 188 25.28 2.94 -6.93
CA PRO A 188 24.02 2.27 -6.67
C PRO A 188 23.67 1.39 -7.89
N ARG A 189 23.49 0.08 -7.67
CA ARG A 189 23.24 -0.95 -8.70
C ARG A 189 21.90 -0.85 -9.45
N ALA A 190 21.23 0.28 -9.40
CA ALA A 190 20.17 0.63 -10.36
C ALA A 190 20.79 1.52 -11.44
N VAL A 191 21.65 0.91 -12.28
CA VAL A 191 22.29 1.59 -13.40
C VAL A 191 21.39 1.43 -14.63
N LEU A 192 20.66 2.48 -14.98
CA LEU A 192 19.91 2.59 -16.22
C LEU A 192 20.83 3.21 -17.30
N ASP A 193 21.06 2.52 -18.42
CA ASP A 193 21.82 3.08 -19.54
C ASP A 193 20.93 3.94 -20.45
N LEU A 194 21.26 5.23 -20.60
CA LEU A 194 20.54 6.18 -21.45
C LEU A 194 21.28 6.52 -22.75
N THR A 195 22.38 5.83 -23.09
CA THR A 195 23.31 6.37 -24.12
C THR A 195 23.85 5.41 -25.16
N GLU A 196 23.48 4.14 -25.19
CA GLU A 196 23.98 3.27 -26.24
C GLU A 196 22.87 2.84 -27.22
N HIS A 197 23.08 3.21 -28.49
CA HIS A 197 22.50 2.66 -29.73
C HIS A 197 21.66 3.58 -30.63
N GLY A 198 21.64 4.92 -30.44
CA GLY A 198 20.99 5.81 -31.42
C GLY A 198 19.48 5.59 -31.59
N ILE A 199 18.89 4.74 -30.75
CA ILE A 199 17.47 4.57 -30.56
C ILE A 199 17.07 5.62 -29.53
N LYS A 200 16.17 6.53 -29.89
CA LYS A 200 15.47 7.38 -28.92
C LYS A 200 14.66 6.47 -27.98
N TYR A 201 15.30 5.96 -26.93
CA TYR A 201 14.58 5.37 -25.82
C TYR A 201 13.95 6.52 -25.03
N ASP A 202 12.62 6.56 -25.03
CA ASP A 202 11.86 7.42 -24.15
C ASP A 202 11.95 6.86 -22.73
N LEU A 203 12.88 7.40 -21.94
CA LEU A 203 13.20 6.90 -20.60
C LEU A 203 12.12 7.25 -19.57
N THR A 204 11.11 8.04 -19.96
CA THR A 204 9.87 8.13 -19.21
C THR A 204 9.07 6.81 -19.22
N LYS A 205 9.37 5.87 -20.14
CA LYS A 205 8.71 4.56 -20.19
C LYS A 205 9.24 3.52 -19.21
N HIS A 206 10.41 3.72 -18.60
CA HIS A 206 11.05 2.72 -17.73
C HIS A 206 11.50 3.23 -16.36
N MET A 207 11.40 4.54 -16.11
CA MET A 207 11.38 5.03 -14.73
C MET A 207 10.02 4.69 -14.13
N GLU A 208 9.95 3.51 -13.57
CA GLU A 208 8.92 3.23 -12.60
C GLU A 208 9.18 4.15 -11.40
N LEU A 209 8.38 5.21 -11.26
CA LEU A 209 8.37 6.12 -10.10
C LEU A 209 7.34 5.62 -9.09
N PRO A 210 7.47 5.94 -7.78
CA PRO A 210 6.37 5.75 -6.85
C PRO A 210 5.09 6.37 -7.42
N THR A 211 4.05 5.57 -7.50
CA THR A 211 2.75 5.99 -8.03
C THR A 211 1.77 5.98 -6.89
N LEU A 212 1.19 7.14 -6.61
CA LEU A 212 -0.01 7.21 -5.79
C LEU A 212 -1.18 6.76 -6.64
N LEU A 213 -1.93 5.77 -6.14
CA LEU A 213 -3.08 5.17 -6.84
C LEU A 213 -4.40 5.65 -6.24
N TRP A 214 -4.42 5.81 -4.92
CA TRP A 214 -5.59 6.30 -4.19
C TRP A 214 -5.19 6.94 -2.86
N ALA A 215 -5.95 7.95 -2.44
CA ALA A 215 -5.88 8.55 -1.12
C ALA A 215 -7.28 8.91 -0.63
N GLY A 216 -7.62 8.56 0.60
CA GLY A 216 -8.95 8.79 1.17
C GLY A 216 -9.09 8.17 2.56
N ASP A 217 -10.30 8.06 3.08
CA ASP A 217 -10.60 7.49 4.41
C ASP A 217 -11.37 6.18 4.20
N ILE A 218 -10.67 5.05 4.29
CA ILE A 218 -11.23 3.75 3.89
C ILE A 218 -12.05 3.08 5.00
N ASP A 219 -11.71 3.31 6.26
CA ASP A 219 -12.37 2.71 7.41
C ASP A 219 -13.28 3.68 8.18
N SER A 220 -13.48 4.88 7.62
CA SER A 220 -14.41 5.90 8.13
C SER A 220 -14.00 6.43 9.50
N ASP A 221 -12.70 6.61 9.74
CA ASP A 221 -12.14 7.15 10.97
C ASP A 221 -11.76 8.64 10.87
N ASP A 222 -12.16 9.30 9.77
CA ASP A 222 -11.88 10.70 9.41
C ASP A 222 -10.38 11.01 9.25
N LYS A 223 -9.52 10.00 9.05
CA LYS A 223 -8.10 10.20 8.74
C LYS A 223 -7.76 9.74 7.33
N LEU A 224 -6.64 10.25 6.83
CA LEU A 224 -6.15 9.90 5.50
C LEU A 224 -5.49 8.52 5.54
N ASP A 225 -5.78 7.72 4.52
CA ASP A 225 -5.17 6.46 4.14
C ASP A 225 -4.67 6.55 2.70
N LEU A 226 -3.74 5.67 2.32
CA LEU A 226 -3.04 5.78 1.06
C LEU A 226 -2.80 4.42 0.44
N PHE A 227 -3.09 4.30 -0.85
CA PHE A 227 -2.68 3.14 -1.64
C PHE A 227 -1.66 3.57 -2.68
N MET A 228 -0.46 2.98 -2.58
CA MET A 228 0.68 3.34 -3.41
C MET A 228 1.32 2.10 -4.03
N TRP A 229 1.78 2.27 -5.26
CA TRP A 229 2.70 1.34 -5.90
C TRP A 229 4.13 1.85 -5.80
N TRP A 230 5.01 0.95 -5.42
CA TRP A 230 6.41 1.24 -5.18
C TRP A 230 7.33 0.37 -6.05
N PRO A 231 7.99 0.94 -7.04
CA PRO A 231 8.74 0.17 -8.01
C PRO A 231 10.15 -0.18 -7.56
N CYS A 232 10.47 -1.47 -7.64
CA CYS A 232 11.74 -2.06 -7.25
C CYS A 232 12.84 -1.62 -8.23
N PRO A 233 13.82 -0.81 -7.78
CA PRO A 233 14.85 -0.30 -8.68
C PRO A 233 15.61 -1.42 -9.40
N GLY A 234 15.77 -1.27 -10.71
CA GLY A 234 16.48 -2.25 -11.55
C GLY A 234 15.70 -3.53 -11.82
N ARG A 235 14.39 -3.56 -11.53
CA ARG A 235 13.49 -4.66 -11.87
C ARG A 235 12.22 -4.07 -12.45
N SER A 236 11.63 -4.76 -13.44
CA SER A 236 10.24 -4.53 -13.82
C SER A 236 9.38 -5.18 -12.74
N ALA A 237 9.36 -4.59 -11.56
CA ALA A 237 8.70 -5.18 -10.41
C ALA A 237 8.39 -4.08 -9.41
N GLY A 238 7.35 -4.24 -8.61
CA GLY A 238 7.02 -3.28 -7.58
C GLY A 238 6.21 -3.88 -6.46
N VAL A 239 5.91 -3.07 -5.46
CA VAL A 239 5.20 -3.47 -4.26
C VAL A 239 4.00 -2.55 -4.11
N TYR A 240 2.82 -3.13 -4.02
CA TYR A 240 1.63 -2.40 -3.64
C TYR A 240 1.54 -2.34 -2.11
N THR A 241 1.37 -1.14 -1.57
CA THR A 241 1.24 -0.91 -0.13
C THR A 241 0.02 -0.05 0.15
N LEU A 242 -0.82 -0.51 1.07
CA LEU A 242 -1.85 0.28 1.70
C LEU A 242 -1.33 0.76 3.05
N TYR A 243 -1.35 2.07 3.25
CA TYR A 243 -1.03 2.73 4.50
C TYR A 243 -2.34 3.10 5.17
N LEU A 244 -2.57 2.55 6.36
CA LEU A 244 -3.78 2.77 7.14
C LEU A 244 -3.43 3.57 8.38
N SER A 245 -4.10 4.69 8.57
CA SER A 245 -3.94 5.54 9.74
C SER A 245 -4.43 4.86 11.02
N SER A 246 -5.49 4.05 10.94
CA SER A 246 -6.02 3.24 12.05
C SER A 246 -5.05 2.15 12.55
N LEU A 247 -4.09 1.75 11.72
CA LEU A 247 -3.03 0.80 12.09
C LEU A 247 -1.76 1.50 12.61
N ALA A 248 -1.75 2.82 12.74
CA ALA A 248 -0.60 3.57 13.20
C ALA A 248 -0.27 3.24 14.66
N GLN A 249 1.01 2.94 14.92
CA GLN A 249 1.54 2.86 16.28
C GLN A 249 1.82 4.27 16.82
N GLU A 250 1.96 4.41 18.14
CA GLU A 250 2.32 5.68 18.77
C GLU A 250 3.56 6.31 18.09
N GLY A 251 3.45 7.59 17.74
CA GLY A 251 4.49 8.34 17.03
C GLY A 251 4.53 8.15 15.50
N ASN A 252 3.67 7.30 14.92
CA ASN A 252 3.53 7.14 13.47
C ASN A 252 2.21 7.74 12.97
N LEU A 253 2.16 8.08 11.68
CA LEU A 253 0.93 8.50 10.98
C LEU A 253 0.17 7.30 10.40
N PHE A 254 0.89 6.27 9.97
CA PHE A 254 0.34 5.09 9.32
C PHE A 254 0.95 3.79 9.83
N GLY A 255 0.13 2.76 9.90
CA GLY A 255 0.54 1.37 9.80
C GLY A 255 0.61 0.92 8.34
N LYS A 256 1.31 -0.18 8.06
CA LYS A 256 1.53 -0.69 6.70
C LYS A 256 0.86 -2.04 6.50
N LEU A 257 0.07 -2.15 5.45
CA LEU A 257 -0.42 -3.41 4.92
C LEU A 257 0.15 -3.60 3.51
N GLN A 258 1.06 -4.55 3.36
CA GLN A 258 1.82 -4.75 2.14
C GLN A 258 1.38 -6.02 1.42
N VAL A 259 1.29 -5.94 0.10
CA VAL A 259 1.14 -7.10 -0.79
C VAL A 259 2.47 -7.44 -1.43
N GLY A 260 2.66 -8.73 -1.71
CA GLY A 260 3.84 -9.25 -2.39
C GLY A 260 4.26 -8.48 -3.64
N VAL A 261 5.50 -8.74 -4.04
CA VAL A 261 6.14 -8.09 -5.19
C VAL A 261 5.40 -8.48 -6.47
N HIS A 262 4.86 -7.51 -7.19
CA HIS A 262 4.53 -7.67 -8.60
C HIS A 262 5.83 -7.81 -9.37
N THR A 263 6.00 -8.85 -10.14
CA THR A 263 7.16 -9.05 -11.01
C THR A 263 6.64 -9.15 -12.43
N TYR A 264 6.97 -8.17 -13.27
CA TYR A 264 6.84 -8.25 -14.73
C TYR A 264 7.83 -9.34 -15.19
N TYR A 265 7.33 -10.56 -15.31
CA TYR A 265 8.05 -11.65 -15.95
C TYR A 265 7.65 -11.72 -17.41
N ASP A 266 7.97 -10.67 -18.18
CA ASP A 266 7.83 -10.66 -19.64
C ASP A 266 8.86 -9.70 -20.26
N CYS A 267 10.14 -9.99 -20.05
CA CYS A 267 11.13 -9.68 -21.08
C CYS A 267 11.65 -11.02 -21.59
N PRO A 268 11.19 -11.53 -22.74
CA PRO A 268 11.83 -12.69 -23.34
C PRO A 268 13.33 -12.38 -23.52
N PRO A 269 14.22 -13.37 -23.36
CA PRO A 269 15.62 -13.17 -23.69
C PRO A 269 15.72 -12.68 -25.14
N GLU A 270 16.46 -11.60 -25.33
CA GLU A 270 16.70 -10.94 -26.63
C GLU A 270 17.28 -11.88 -27.70
N GLU A 271 17.75 -13.07 -27.29
CA GLU A 271 18.31 -14.13 -28.13
C GLU A 271 17.32 -14.79 -29.10
N SER A 272 16.04 -14.39 -29.11
CA SER A 272 15.05 -14.85 -30.11
C SER A 272 14.93 -13.94 -31.35
N ARG A 273 15.79 -12.92 -31.48
CA ARG A 273 15.95 -12.11 -32.70
C ARG A 273 17.30 -12.41 -33.35
N GLN A 274 17.41 -13.58 -33.98
CA GLN A 274 18.36 -13.83 -35.07
C GLN A 274 17.57 -14.12 -36.34
#